data_AF-A0A2I1HGR6-F1
#
_entry.id   AF-A0A2I1HGR6-F1
#
_cell.length_a   1.000
_cell.length_b   1.000
_cell.length_c   1.000
_cell.angle_alpha   90.00
_cell.angle_beta   90.00
_cell.angle_gamma   90.00
#
_symmetry.space_group_name_H-M   'P 1'
#
loop_
_entity.id
_entity.type
_entity.pdbx_description
1 polymer ?
#
loop_
_entity_poly.entity_id
_entity_poly.type
_entity_poly.pdbx_seq_one_letter_code
_entity_poly.pdbx_strand_id
1 'polypeptide(L)'
;MEIDLCFVMDCTSSMGGHIKSAKDAIERVVEYMANMKPTIVVRVGFCGYRDHCDGPNRLQIFDFTNSCDEFKDCLSDISATGGGDAPEDVLGGLNAAVTRITWRNPTRVLLHICDCPPHGRRFTGFKRLTVDFI
;
A
#
# COMPACT_ATOMS: atom_id res chain seq x y z
N MET A 1 -22.74 -5.54 -6.86
CA MET A 1 -22.08 -4.86 -5.73
C MET A 1 -20.86 -4.14 -6.26
N GLU A 2 -20.64 -2.89 -5.85
CA GLU A 2 -19.52 -2.06 -6.28
C GLU A 2 -18.54 -1.85 -5.12
N ILE A 3 -17.28 -2.21 -5.34
CA ILE A 3 -16.23 -2.18 -4.31
C ILE A 3 -15.06 -1.35 -4.82
N ASP A 4 -14.51 -0.51 -3.96
CA ASP A 4 -13.17 0.05 -4.09
C ASP A 4 -12.24 -0.74 -3.15
N LEU A 5 -11.20 -1.37 -3.71
CA LEU A 5 -10.20 -2.14 -2.97
C LEU A 5 -8.82 -1.49 -3.15
N CYS A 6 -8.30 -0.86 -2.10
CA CYS A 6 -6.97 -0.27 -2.10
C CYS A 6 -5.99 -1.15 -1.33
N PHE A 7 -4.85 -1.46 -1.94
CA PHE A 7 -3.73 -2.07 -1.25
C PHE A 7 -2.77 -0.96 -0.79
N VAL A 8 -2.41 -0.96 0.49
CA VAL A 8 -1.38 -0.08 1.04
C VAL A 8 -0.21 -0.97 1.44
N MET A 9 0.97 -0.72 0.88
CA MET A 9 2.09 -1.64 1.04
C MET A 9 3.36 -0.90 1.44
N ASP A 10 4.04 -1.45 2.43
CA ASP A 10 5.41 -1.13 2.74
C ASP A 10 6.33 -1.51 1.57
N CYS A 11 7.10 -0.55 1.09
CA CYS A 11 8.03 -0.72 -0.02
C CYS A 11 9.47 -0.41 0.39
N THR A 12 9.80 -0.40 1.69
CA THR A 12 11.20 -0.24 2.14
C THR A 12 12.02 -1.50 1.90
N SER A 13 13.33 -1.38 2.12
CA SER A 13 14.26 -2.48 1.87
C SER A 13 14.04 -3.70 2.80
N SER A 14 13.41 -3.53 3.96
CA SER A 14 13.07 -4.65 4.87
C SER A 14 12.14 -5.66 4.18
N MET A 15 11.23 -5.16 3.37
CA MET A 15 10.30 -5.95 2.56
C MET A 15 10.98 -6.75 1.43
N GLY A 16 12.30 -6.65 1.23
CA GLY A 16 13.00 -7.31 0.11
C GLY A 16 12.74 -8.82 -0.01
N GLY A 17 12.68 -9.53 1.11
CA GLY A 17 12.34 -10.97 1.14
C GLY A 17 10.85 -11.28 0.97
N HIS A 18 10.00 -10.27 1.14
CA HIS A 18 8.54 -10.40 1.19
C HIS A 18 7.84 -9.86 -0.05
N ILE A 19 8.43 -8.88 -0.74
CA ILE A 19 7.72 -8.05 -1.71
C ILE A 19 7.22 -8.83 -2.92
N LYS A 20 7.97 -9.83 -3.39
CA LYS A 20 7.51 -10.71 -4.45
C LYS A 20 6.27 -11.50 -4.00
N SER A 21 6.33 -12.12 -2.84
CA SER A 21 5.21 -12.90 -2.30
C SER A 21 3.98 -12.02 -2.00
N ALA A 22 4.20 -10.78 -1.56
CA ALA A 22 3.15 -9.80 -1.36
C ALA A 22 2.47 -9.44 -2.69
N LYS A 23 3.24 -9.12 -3.75
CA LYS A 23 2.73 -8.86 -5.10
C LYS A 23 1.95 -10.07 -5.65
N ASP A 24 2.53 -11.27 -5.56
CA ASP A 24 1.86 -12.50 -5.99
C ASP A 24 0.51 -12.72 -5.25
N ALA A 25 0.44 -12.38 -3.95
CA ALA A 25 -0.79 -12.50 -3.16
C ALA A 25 -1.83 -11.44 -3.55
N ILE A 26 -1.40 -10.19 -3.78
CA ILE A 26 -2.27 -9.12 -4.25
C ILE A 26 -2.89 -9.51 -5.60
N GLU A 27 -2.08 -9.97 -6.55
CA GLU A 27 -2.56 -10.39 -7.87
C GLU A 27 -3.61 -11.49 -7.77
N ARG A 28 -3.37 -12.52 -6.95
CA ARG A 28 -4.35 -13.59 -6.71
C ARG A 28 -5.66 -13.08 -6.12
N VAL A 29 -5.62 -12.11 -5.20
CA VAL A 29 -6.84 -11.50 -4.63
C VAL A 29 -7.62 -10.77 -5.72
N VAL A 30 -6.95 -9.96 -6.53
CA VAL A 30 -7.58 -9.22 -7.63
C VAL A 30 -8.19 -10.16 -8.66
N GLU A 31 -7.45 -11.19 -9.08
CA GLU A 31 -7.95 -12.21 -10.01
C GLU A 31 -9.15 -12.97 -9.43
N TYR A 32 -9.08 -13.38 -8.17
CA TYR A 32 -10.19 -14.07 -7.50
C TYR A 32 -11.44 -13.20 -7.49
N MET A 33 -11.32 -11.92 -7.12
CA MET A 33 -12.43 -11.00 -7.07
C MET A 33 -13.02 -10.71 -8.45
N ALA A 34 -12.18 -10.59 -9.49
CA ALA A 34 -12.64 -10.42 -10.86
C ALA A 34 -13.46 -11.61 -11.38
N ASN A 35 -13.21 -12.81 -10.86
CA ASN A 35 -13.88 -14.05 -11.27
C ASN A 35 -15.00 -14.51 -10.31
N MET A 36 -15.29 -13.75 -9.24
CA MET A 36 -16.26 -14.12 -8.21
C MET A 36 -17.71 -14.11 -8.74
N LYS A 37 -18.55 -15.02 -8.22
CA LYS A 37 -19.99 -15.11 -8.53
C LYS A 37 -20.83 -14.93 -7.27
N PRO A 38 -21.92 -14.11 -7.29
CA PRO A 38 -22.36 -13.25 -8.39
C PRO A 38 -21.33 -12.14 -8.70
N THR A 39 -21.32 -11.65 -9.94
CA THR A 39 -20.32 -10.68 -10.41
C THR A 39 -20.30 -9.43 -9.54
N ILE A 40 -19.10 -9.08 -9.08
CA ILE A 40 -18.81 -7.86 -8.35
C ILE A 40 -18.03 -6.91 -9.26
N VAL A 41 -18.36 -5.62 -9.23
CA VAL A 41 -17.60 -4.59 -9.95
C VAL A 41 -16.58 -4.03 -8.98
N VAL A 42 -15.31 -4.35 -9.23
CA VAL A 42 -14.20 -3.97 -8.35
C VAL A 42 -13.34 -2.95 -9.05
N ARG A 43 -12.99 -1.88 -8.33
CA ARG A 43 -11.90 -0.99 -8.69
C ARG A 43 -10.74 -1.27 -7.75
N VAL A 44 -9.56 -1.42 -8.31
CA VAL A 44 -8.33 -1.72 -7.57
C VAL A 44 -7.38 -0.54 -7.62
N GLY A 45 -6.84 -0.17 -6.46
CA GLY A 45 -5.91 0.93 -6.29
C GLY A 45 -4.73 0.51 -5.43
N PHE A 46 -3.63 1.25 -5.49
CA PHE A 46 -2.41 0.92 -4.77
C PHE A 46 -1.74 2.17 -4.20
N CYS A 47 -1.25 2.07 -2.97
CA CYS A 47 -0.42 3.07 -2.32
C CYS A 47 0.81 2.39 -1.70
N GLY A 48 1.96 2.52 -2.35
CA GLY A 48 3.24 2.15 -1.77
C GLY A 48 3.76 3.28 -0.89
N TYR A 49 4.28 2.95 0.29
CA TYR A 49 4.97 3.91 1.14
C TYR A 49 6.36 3.40 1.53
N ARG A 50 7.26 4.33 1.86
CA ARG A 50 8.59 4.06 2.42
C ARG A 50 8.76 4.88 3.70
N ASP A 51 9.97 5.36 3.99
CA ASP A 51 10.22 6.19 5.16
C ASP A 51 10.32 7.68 4.84
N HIS A 52 10.19 8.52 5.86
CA HIS A 52 10.27 9.97 5.76
C HIS A 52 11.56 10.48 5.09
N CYS A 53 12.68 9.77 5.26
CA CYS A 53 13.96 10.11 4.66
C CYS A 53 14.04 9.87 3.15
N ASP A 54 13.11 9.11 2.55
CA ASP A 54 13.09 8.81 1.11
C ASP A 54 12.56 9.97 0.23
N GLY A 55 12.24 11.11 0.85
CA GLY A 55 11.93 12.35 0.15
C GLY A 55 10.73 12.21 -0.81
N PRO A 56 10.82 12.71 -2.05
CA PRO A 56 9.72 12.64 -3.02
C PRO A 56 9.31 11.22 -3.41
N ASN A 57 10.21 10.24 -3.31
CA ASN A 57 9.97 8.84 -3.69
C ASN A 57 9.32 8.02 -2.57
N ARG A 58 9.05 8.65 -1.43
CA ARG A 58 8.44 8.01 -0.27
C ARG A 58 7.06 7.45 -0.54
N LEU A 59 6.27 8.07 -1.43
CA LEU A 59 4.90 7.66 -1.73
C LEU A 59 4.77 7.35 -3.22
N GLN A 60 4.19 6.20 -3.54
CA GLN A 60 3.86 5.78 -4.90
C GLN A 60 2.37 5.46 -4.97
N ILE A 61 1.62 6.25 -5.72
CA ILE A 61 0.16 6.19 -5.76
C ILE A 61 -0.28 5.77 -7.14
N PHE A 62 -1.14 4.77 -7.19
CA PHE A 62 -1.87 4.34 -8.37
C PHE A 62 -3.36 4.43 -8.07
N ASP A 63 -4.05 5.30 -8.81
CA ASP A 63 -5.48 5.52 -8.60
C ASP A 63 -6.28 4.29 -9.05
N PHE A 64 -7.54 4.24 -8.63
CA PHE A 64 -8.44 3.14 -8.90
C PHE A 64 -8.69 2.90 -10.40
N THR A 65 -8.37 1.69 -10.87
CA THR A 65 -8.74 1.19 -12.20
C THR A 65 -9.71 0.02 -12.11
N ASN A 66 -10.46 -0.22 -13.19
CA ASN A 66 -11.25 -1.43 -13.39
C ASN A 66 -10.49 -2.49 -14.21
N SER A 67 -9.28 -2.18 -14.70
CA SER A 67 -8.46 -3.09 -15.49
C SER A 67 -7.50 -3.88 -14.60
N CYS A 68 -7.67 -5.21 -14.56
CA CYS A 68 -6.75 -6.08 -13.84
C CYS A 68 -5.33 -6.03 -14.43
N ASP A 69 -5.22 -5.87 -15.75
CA ASP A 69 -3.92 -5.88 -16.43
C ASP A 69 -3.15 -4.59 -16.15
N GLU A 70 -3.79 -3.41 -16.23
CA GLU A 70 -3.16 -2.14 -15.87
C GLU A 70 -2.67 -2.16 -14.41
N PHE A 71 -3.43 -2.77 -13.52
CA PHE A 71 -3.06 -2.89 -12.12
C PHE A 71 -1.85 -3.81 -11.91
N LYS A 72 -1.79 -4.94 -12.62
CA LYS A 72 -0.65 -5.87 -12.59
C LYS A 72 0.62 -5.23 -13.14
N ASP A 73 0.52 -4.48 -14.23
CA ASP A 73 1.64 -3.75 -14.80
C ASP A 73 2.19 -2.74 -13.77
N CYS A 74 1.31 -1.97 -13.11
CA CYS A 74 1.72 -1.07 -12.04
C CYS A 74 2.40 -1.81 -10.87
N LEU A 75 1.87 -2.96 -10.44
CA LEU A 75 2.49 -3.75 -9.38
C LEU A 75 3.87 -4.25 -9.78
N SER A 76 4.07 -4.61 -11.05
CA SER A 76 5.33 -5.15 -11.55
C SER A 76 6.51 -4.18 -11.32
N ASP A 77 6.25 -2.87 -11.41
CA ASP A 77 7.24 -1.79 -11.19
C ASP A 77 7.59 -1.54 -9.72
N ILE A 78 6.83 -2.10 -8.78
CA ILE A 78 7.07 -1.90 -7.34
C ILE A 78 8.30 -2.69 -6.88
N SER A 79 9.22 -1.99 -6.22
CA SER A 79 10.46 -2.53 -5.65
C SER A 79 10.68 -2.09 -4.20
N ALA A 80 11.28 -3.00 -3.42
CA ALA A 80 11.66 -2.80 -2.02
C ALA A 80 12.97 -2.02 -1.97
N THR A 81 12.89 -0.71 -1.71
CA THR A 81 14.02 0.20 -1.75
C THR A 81 13.84 1.33 -0.74
N GLY A 82 14.95 1.96 -0.35
CA GLY A 82 14.91 3.06 0.61
C GLY A 82 14.68 2.55 2.03
N GLY A 83 14.04 3.39 2.84
CA GLY A 83 13.95 3.24 4.29
C GLY A 83 15.07 3.98 5.00
N GLY A 84 15.11 3.85 6.32
CA GLY A 84 16.11 4.51 7.17
C GLY A 84 16.33 3.73 8.45
N ASP A 85 15.55 4.06 9.46
CA ASP A 85 15.45 3.26 10.67
C ASP A 85 14.37 2.18 10.56
N ALA A 86 14.14 1.45 11.66
CA ALA A 86 13.23 0.31 11.65
C ALA A 86 11.74 0.70 11.55
N PRO A 87 11.26 1.82 12.15
CA PRO A 87 9.90 2.28 11.90
C PRO A 87 9.77 2.98 10.54
N GLU A 88 8.59 2.92 9.94
CA GLU A 88 8.32 3.44 8.59
C GLU A 88 7.20 4.50 8.56
N ASP A 89 7.06 5.25 7.46
CA ASP A 89 5.99 6.27 7.26
C ASP A 89 4.63 5.63 6.92
N VAL A 90 4.20 4.70 7.76
CA VAL A 90 2.91 4.01 7.67
C VAL A 90 1.74 5.01 7.68
N LEU A 91 1.79 6.01 8.55
CA LEU A 91 0.72 7.00 8.67
C LEU A 91 0.64 7.89 7.44
N GLY A 92 1.78 8.29 6.85
CA GLY A 92 1.81 9.00 5.58
C GLY A 92 1.27 8.17 4.43
N GLY A 93 1.59 6.87 4.38
CA GLY A 93 1.01 5.91 3.43
C GLY A 93 -0.51 5.80 3.55
N LEU A 94 -1.03 5.56 4.76
CA LEU A 94 -2.47 5.49 5.01
C LEU A 94 -3.18 6.81 4.71
N ASN A 95 -2.60 7.94 5.12
CA ASN A 95 -3.15 9.26 4.81
C ASN A 95 -3.19 9.52 3.30
N ALA A 96 -2.14 9.18 2.57
CA ALA A 96 -2.12 9.29 1.11
C ALA A 96 -3.19 8.40 0.45
N ALA A 97 -3.33 7.16 0.91
CA ALA A 97 -4.35 6.24 0.41
C ALA A 97 -5.77 6.78 0.62
N VAL A 98 -6.05 7.45 1.74
CA VAL A 98 -7.38 8.00 2.04
C VAL A 98 -7.63 9.32 1.32
N THR A 99 -6.61 10.19 1.19
CA THR A 99 -6.80 11.58 0.75
C THR A 99 -6.46 11.84 -0.72
N ARG A 100 -5.67 10.97 -1.36
CA ARG A 100 -5.15 11.18 -2.73
C ARG A 100 -5.67 10.17 -3.75
N ILE A 101 -6.33 9.11 -3.31
CA ILE A 101 -6.96 8.11 -4.20
C ILE A 101 -8.46 8.44 -4.35
N THR A 102 -9.01 8.21 -5.54
CA THR A 102 -10.37 8.64 -5.92
C THR A 102 -11.43 7.60 -5.53
N TRP A 103 -11.66 7.44 -4.22
CA TRP A 103 -12.72 6.61 -3.66
C TRP A 103 -14.10 7.10 -4.11
N ARG A 104 -14.92 6.22 -4.70
CA ARG A 104 -16.26 6.57 -5.21
C ARG A 104 -17.34 5.56 -4.84
N ASN A 105 -16.98 4.30 -4.60
CA ASN A 105 -17.94 3.24 -4.34
C ASN A 105 -18.35 3.22 -2.86
N PRO A 106 -19.55 2.68 -2.53
CA PRO A 106 -20.07 2.66 -1.16
C PRO A 106 -19.31 1.67 -0.26
N THR A 107 -18.87 0.54 -0.82
CA THR A 107 -18.01 -0.42 -0.10
C THR A 107 -16.56 -0.10 -0.39
N ARG A 108 -15.81 0.23 0.66
CA ARG A 108 -14.41 0.66 0.58
C ARG A 108 -13.58 -0.22 1.49
N VAL A 109 -12.60 -0.89 0.91
CA VAL A 109 -11.71 -1.81 1.62
C VAL A 109 -10.29 -1.34 1.42
N LEU A 110 -9.55 -1.24 2.53
CA LEU A 110 -8.12 -0.95 2.54
C LEU A 110 -7.41 -2.16 3.16
N LEU A 111 -6.47 -2.76 2.42
CA LEU A 111 -5.63 -3.85 2.90
C LEU A 111 -4.20 -3.34 3.07
N HIS A 112 -3.74 -3.29 4.32
CA HIS A 112 -2.39 -2.83 4.67
C HIS A 112 -1.43 -4.02 4.84
N ILE A 113 -0.29 -3.98 4.15
CA ILE A 113 0.74 -5.02 4.10
C ILE A 113 2.07 -4.39 4.51
N CYS A 114 2.68 -4.87 5.60
CA CYS A 114 3.94 -4.34 6.12
C CYS A 114 4.69 -5.35 7.00
N ASP A 115 5.99 -5.16 7.17
CA ASP A 115 6.84 -5.94 8.10
C ASP A 115 7.42 -5.09 9.25
N CYS A 116 7.45 -3.77 9.10
CA CYS A 116 7.93 -2.82 10.09
C CYS A 116 6.80 -1.99 10.74
N PRO A 117 6.97 -1.54 11.99
CA PRO A 117 5.96 -0.75 12.70
C PRO A 117 5.93 0.73 12.23
N PRO A 118 4.87 1.50 12.55
CA PRO A 118 4.83 2.92 12.26
C PRO A 118 5.79 3.72 13.16
N HIS A 119 6.25 4.88 12.69
CA HIS A 119 6.85 5.90 13.55
C HIS A 119 5.93 6.30 14.71
N GLY A 120 6.53 6.60 15.86
CA GLY A 120 5.85 7.13 17.03
C GLY A 120 6.07 6.30 18.31
N ARG A 121 6.36 6.99 19.42
CA ARG A 121 6.70 6.37 20.71
C ARG A 121 5.60 5.49 21.30
N ARG A 122 4.36 5.66 20.84
CA ARG A 122 3.21 4.85 21.26
C ARG A 122 3.19 3.48 20.60
N PHE A 123 3.85 3.33 19.45
CA PHE A 123 3.75 2.15 18.61
C PHE A 123 4.99 1.26 18.67
N THR A 124 6.14 1.82 19.06
CA THR A 124 7.41 1.09 19.08
C THR A 124 8.30 1.54 20.25
N GLY A 125 9.18 0.63 20.69
CA GLY A 125 10.23 0.94 21.67
C GLY A 125 11.53 1.48 21.06
N PHE A 126 11.58 1.70 19.74
CA PHE A 126 12.78 2.17 19.05
C PHE A 126 13.07 3.63 19.40
N LYS A 127 14.33 3.93 19.71
CA LYS A 127 14.80 5.27 20.12
C LYS A 127 15.61 5.95 19.02
N ARG A 128 14.91 6.57 18.06
CA ARG A 128 15.32 7.74 17.25
C ARG A 128 14.05 8.18 16.51
N LEU A 129 13.46 9.38 16.64
CA LEU A 129 13.89 10.80 16.65
C LEU A 129 14.18 11.36 15.26
N THR A 130 13.15 11.54 14.42
CA THR A 130 13.07 12.76 13.58
C THR A 130 11.67 13.15 13.07
N VAL A 131 10.60 12.43 13.39
CA VAL A 131 9.27 12.82 12.88
C VAL A 131 8.17 12.49 13.90
N ASP A 132 8.18 13.27 14.98
CA ASP A 132 6.97 13.47 15.78
C ASP A 132 6.03 14.38 14.97
N PHE A 133 5.31 13.84 13.98
CA PHE A 133 4.11 14.50 13.44
C PHE A 133 2.88 13.81 14.04
N ILE A 134 2.31 14.53 15.00
CA ILE A 134 0.89 14.42 15.39
C ILE A 134 0.07 15.01 14.24
#